data_AF-G7TGI3-F1
#
_entry.id   AF-G7TGI3-F1
#
_cell.length_a   1.000
_cell.length_b   1.000
_cell.length_c   1.000
_cell.angle_alpha   90.00
_cell.angle_beta   90.00
_cell.angle_gamma   90.00
#
_symmetry.space_group_name_H-M   'P 1'
#
loop_
_entity.id
_entity.type
_entity.pdbx_description
1 polymer ?
#
loop_
_entity_poly.entity_id
_entity_poly.type
_entity_poly.pdbx_seq_one_letter_code
_entity_poly.pdbx_strand_id
1 'polypeptide(L)' 'MATMNIALPDELQQCVDPQVAEHAYVPGSGYVRALMRTQRDIEQLRGVLLDGANS' A
#
# COMPACT_ATOMS: atom_id res chain seq x y z
N MET A 1 -17.11 -2.90 -9.48
CA MET A 1 -15.76 -3.12 -8.93
C MET A 1 -14.85 -3.46 -10.10
N ALA A 2 -13.78 -2.71 -10.33
CA ALA A 2 -12.78 -3.06 -11.33
C ALA A 2 -11.76 -4.01 -10.69
N THR A 3 -11.65 -5.23 -11.21
CA THR A 3 -10.57 -6.15 -10.88
C THR A 3 -9.36 -5.80 -11.72
N MET A 4 -8.26 -5.40 -11.07
CA MET A 4 -6.98 -5.15 -11.71
C MET A 4 -6.02 -6.26 -11.31
N ASN A 5 -5.67 -7.12 -12.27
CA ASN A 5 -4.66 -8.16 -12.08
C ASN A 5 -3.28 -7.54 -12.32
N ILE A 6 -2.37 -7.74 -11.37
CA ILE A 6 -1.02 -7.22 -11.42
C ILE A 6 -0.10 -8.42 -11.26
N ALA A 7 0.82 -8.62 -12.20
CA ALA A 7 1.91 -9.58 -12.04
C ALA A 7 3.03 -8.91 -11.27
N LEU A 8 3.51 -9.57 -10.22
CA LEU A 8 4.65 -9.12 -9.43
C LEU A 8 5.88 -9.92 -9.84
N PRO A 9 7.05 -9.28 -10.02
CA PRO A 9 8.32 -9.98 -10.09
C PRO A 9 8.59 -10.75 -8.79
N ASP A 10 9.39 -11.81 -8.87
CA ASP A 10 9.71 -12.69 -7.74
C ASP A 10 10.28 -11.91 -6.54
N GLU A 11 11.08 -10.87 -6.79
CA GLU A 11 11.66 -10.01 -5.76
C GLU A 11 10.58 -9.28 -4.94
N LEU A 12 9.52 -8.81 -5.60
CA LEU A 12 8.39 -8.18 -4.92
C LEU A 12 7.50 -9.21 -4.24
N GLN A 13 7.36 -10.41 -4.82
CA GLN A 13 6.61 -11.51 -4.22
C GLN A 13 7.23 -11.93 -2.89
N GLN A 14 8.55 -12.03 -2.80
CA GLN A 14 9.30 -12.35 -1.58
C GLN A 14 9.09 -11.32 -0.46
N CYS A 15 8.81 -10.06 -0.80
CA CYS A 15 8.46 -9.03 0.18
C CYS A 15 7.00 -9.12 0.63
N VAL A 16 6.10 -9.56 -0.25
CA VAL A 16 4.65 -9.63 0.00
C VAL A 16 4.28 -10.87 0.82
N ASP A 17 4.86 -12.02 0.53
CA ASP A 17 4.47 -13.30 1.12
C ASP A 17 4.56 -13.33 2.66
N PRO A 18 5.65 -12.84 3.31
CA PRO A 18 5.71 -12.80 4.76
C PRO A 18 4.63 -11.91 5.38
N GLN A 19 4.31 -10.80 4.72
CA GLN A 19 3.34 -9.81 5.19
C GLN A 19 1.92 -10.35 5.11
N VAL A 20 1.61 -11.11 4.06
CA VAL A 20 0.34 -11.83 3.92
C VAL A 20 0.18 -12.87 5.03
N ALA A 21 1.24 -13.61 5.35
CA ALA A 21 1.24 -14.62 6.41
C ALA A 21 1.09 -14.01 7.82
N GLU A 22 1.80 -12.92 8.11
CA GLU A 22 1.81 -12.29 9.44
C GLU A 22 0.53 -11.50 9.74
N HIS A 23 0.03 -10.75 8.76
CA HIS A 23 -1.11 -9.84 8.94
C HIS A 23 -2.44 -10.39 8.41
N ALA A 24 -2.48 -11.68 8.03
CA ALA A 24 -3.65 -12.37 7.50
C ALA A 24 -4.34 -11.61 6.34
N TYR A 25 -3.55 -10.99 5.47
CA TYR A 25 -4.08 -10.33 4.28
C TYR A 25 -4.71 -11.35 3.33
N VAL A 26 -5.71 -10.93 2.56
CA VAL A 26 -6.24 -11.75 1.47
C VAL A 26 -5.11 -12.01 0.47
N PRO A 27 -4.86 -13.28 0.08
CA PRO A 27 -3.83 -13.64 -0.89
C PRO A 27 -3.92 -12.84 -2.19
N GLY A 28 -2.76 -12.55 -2.79
CA GLY A 28 -2.67 -11.71 -3.98
C GLY A 28 -2.54 -10.23 -3.64
N SER A 29 -3.50 -9.40 -4.07
CA SER A 29 -3.39 -7.93 -3.99
C SER A 29 -3.70 -7.31 -2.62
N GLY A 30 -3.91 -8.12 -1.57
CA GLY A 30 -4.30 -7.64 -0.24
C GLY A 30 -3.27 -6.70 0.38
N TYR A 31 -2.01 -7.14 0.44
CA TYR A 31 -0.91 -6.34 0.99
C TYR A 31 -0.62 -5.09 0.13
N VAL A 32 -0.61 -5.24 -1.20
CA VAL A 32 -0.41 -4.12 -2.13
C VAL A 32 -1.48 -3.03 -1.94
N ARG A 33 -2.74 -3.43 -1.70
CA ARG A 33 -3.83 -2.47 -1.42
C ARG A 33 -3.63 -1.76 -0.08
N ALA A 34 -3.09 -2.44 0.93
CA ALA A 34 -2.75 -1.82 2.20
C ALA A 34 -1.64 -0.77 2.01
N LEU A 35 -0.57 -1.11 1.28
CA LEU A 35 0.50 -0.17 0.94
C LEU A 35 -0.01 1.08 0.21
N MET A 36 -0.90 0.91 -0.77
CA MET A 36 -1.48 2.05 -1.50
C MET A 36 -2.30 2.97 -0.59
N ARG A 37 -3.02 2.42 0.40
CA ARG A 37 -3.75 3.21 1.39
C ARG A 37 -2.78 4.00 2.27
N THR A 38 -1.75 3.34 2.80
CA THR A 38 -0.71 3.98 3.61
C THR A 38 -0.01 5.11 2.84
N GLN A 39 0.36 4.88 1.57
CA GLN A 39 0.97 5.92 0.74
C GLN A 39 0.05 7.13 0.56
N ARG A 40 -1.24 6.89 0.31
CA ARG A 40 -2.23 7.97 0.20
C ARG A 40 -2.34 8.77 1.50
N ASP A 41 -2.37 8.09 2.64
CA ASP A 41 -2.49 8.74 3.94
C ASP A 41 -1.25 9.60 4.26
N ILE A 42 -0.06 9.12 3.88
CA ILE A 42 1.19 9.88 3.99
C ILE A 42 1.14 11.15 3.13
N GLU A 43 0.74 11.04 1.87
CA GLU A 43 0.63 12.21 0.99
C GLU A 43 -0.41 13.21 1.50
N GLN A 44 -1.54 12.73 2.02
CA GLN A 44 -2.55 13.58 2.62
C GLN A 44 -2.02 14.33 3.85
N LEU A 45 -1.35 13.61 4.75
CA LEU A 45 -0.74 14.22 5.94
C LEU A 45 0.31 15.26 5.55
N ARG A 46 1.16 14.94 4.55
CA ARG A 46 2.16 15.87 4.03
C ARG A 46 1.53 17.15 3.50
N GLY A 47 0.41 17.06 2.78
CA GLY A 47 -0.34 18.22 2.32
C GLY A 47 -0.77 19.13 3.46
N VAL A 48 -1.43 18.57 4.48
CA VAL A 48 -1.91 19.33 5.65
C VAL A 48 -0.76 20.00 6.41
N LEU A 49 0.39 19.33 6.56
CA LEU A 49 1.57 19.91 7.21
C LEU A 49 2.15 21.10 6.42
N LEU A 50 2.18 21.01 5.09
CA LEU A 50 2.64 22.10 4.24
C LEU A 50 1.67 23.28 4.26
N ASP A 51 0.36 23.04 4.23
CA ASP A 51 -0.65 24.08 4.33
C ASP A 51 -0.54 24.83 5.66
N GLY A 52 -0.35 24.08 6.77
CA GLY A 52 -0.13 24.65 8.09
C GLY A 52 1.18 25.43 8.21
N ALA A 53 2.27 24.98 7.58
CA ALA A 53 3.55 25.69 7.56
C ALA A 53 3.52 26.99 6.73
N ASN A 54 2.59 27.08 5.77
CA ASN A 54 2.42 28.24 4.89
C ASN A 54 1.33 29.23 5.37
N SER A 55 0.75 29.00 6.56
CA SER A 55 -0.28 29.86 7.20
C SER A 55 0.32 30.72 8.30
#